data_AF-A0A8J3MZ80-F1
#
_entry.id   AF-A0A8J3MZ80-F1
#
_cell.length_a   1.000
_cell.length_b   1.000
_cell.length_c   1.000
_cell.angle_alpha   90.00
_cell.angle_beta   90.00
_cell.angle_gamma   90.00
#
_symmetry.space_group_name_H-M   'P 1'
#
loop_
_entity.id
_entity.type
_entity.pdbx_description
1 polymer ?
#
loop_
_entity_poly.entity_id
_entity_poly.type
_entity_poly.pdbx_seq_one_letter_code
_entity_poly.pdbx_strand_id
1 'polypeptide(L)'
;MGTDATAFAYSDKQAVVLLVNSGSGSSETRQSQVRMEHVWQALRTYADGAYANYLANEEVERVHEAYPPTTYARLAALKRHYDPTNMFHLNTNIVPATMEQ
;
A
#
# COMPACT_ATOMS: atom_id res chain seq x y z
N MET A 1 8.53 18.08 -10.56
CA MET A 1 8.92 17.97 -9.13
C MET A 1 9.54 16.59 -8.95
N GLY A 2 10.65 16.48 -8.23
CA GLY A 2 11.29 15.17 -8.00
C GLY A 2 10.41 14.26 -7.15
N THR A 3 10.48 12.95 -7.38
CA THR A 3 9.67 11.92 -6.68
C THR A 3 9.96 11.82 -5.18
N ASP A 4 11.04 12.43 -4.68
CA ASP A 4 11.41 12.45 -3.25
C ASP A 4 10.92 13.71 -2.50
N ALA A 5 10.26 14.64 -3.20
CA ALA A 5 9.75 15.87 -2.56
C ALA A 5 8.65 15.59 -1.52
N THR A 6 7.96 14.46 -1.63
CA THR A 6 6.87 14.06 -0.72
C THR A 6 6.96 12.55 -0.41
N ALA A 7 6.07 12.06 0.46
CA ALA A 7 5.94 10.63 0.73
C ALA A 7 5.20 9.86 -0.39
N PHE A 8 4.67 10.55 -1.40
CA PHE A 8 4.00 9.93 -2.54
C PHE A 8 5.01 9.62 -3.65
N ALA A 9 5.48 8.37 -3.67
CA ALA A 9 6.60 7.95 -4.51
C ALA A 9 6.28 7.80 -6.02
N TYR A 10 4.99 7.70 -6.38
CA TYR A 10 4.52 7.44 -7.75
C TYR A 10 3.96 8.67 -8.45
N SER A 11 4.46 9.87 -8.11
CA SER A 11 3.98 11.14 -8.66
C SER A 11 4.22 11.33 -10.17
N ASP A 12 5.04 10.47 -10.77
CA ASP A 12 5.36 10.41 -12.19
C ASP A 12 4.44 9.48 -13.00
N LYS A 13 3.62 8.65 -12.34
CA LYS A 13 2.68 7.74 -13.00
C LYS A 13 1.44 8.49 -13.50
N GLN A 14 0.97 8.14 -14.70
CA GLN A 14 -0.09 8.88 -15.40
C GLN A 14 -1.51 8.38 -15.10
N ALA A 15 -1.65 7.18 -14.53
CA ALA A 15 -2.95 6.55 -14.31
C ALA A 15 -2.94 5.68 -13.05
N VAL A 16 -4.11 5.54 -12.44
CA VAL A 16 -4.38 4.60 -11.35
C VAL A 16 -5.48 3.65 -11.82
N VAL A 17 -5.25 2.35 -11.66
CA VAL A 17 -6.26 1.33 -11.92
C VAL A 17 -6.93 0.99 -10.60
N LEU A 18 -8.25 1.23 -10.52
CA LEU A 18 -9.06 0.91 -9.36
C LEU A 18 -10.08 -0.17 -9.72
N LEU A 19 -10.03 -1.29 -8.99
CA LEU A 19 -10.92 -2.42 -9.12
C LEU A 19 -11.95 -2.37 -7.97
N VAL A 20 -13.21 -2.09 -8.29
CA VAL A 20 -14.28 -1.94 -7.28
C VAL A 20 -15.31 -3.03 -7.46
N ASN A 21 -15.55 -3.81 -6.40
CA ASN A 21 -16.71 -4.71 -6.33
C ASN A 21 -17.78 -4.07 -5.43
N SER A 22 -18.92 -3.70 -5.99
CA SER A 22 -20.09 -3.27 -5.22
C SER A 22 -21.09 -4.43 -5.11
N GLY A 23 -20.82 -5.36 -4.19
CA GLY A 23 -21.73 -6.46 -3.91
C GLY A 23 -22.89 -6.01 -3.01
N SER A 24 -24.14 -6.28 -3.43
CA SER A 24 -25.31 -6.15 -2.56
C SER A 24 -25.65 -7.48 -1.88
N GLY A 25 -25.42 -7.59 -0.57
CA GLY A 25 -25.96 -8.70 0.23
C GLY A 25 -25.11 -9.97 0.30
N SER A 26 -25.12 -10.57 1.50
CA SER A 26 -24.31 -11.71 1.94
C SER A 26 -24.78 -13.04 1.35
N SER A 27 -24.12 -13.49 0.28
CA SER A 27 -23.95 -14.92 -0.11
C SER A 27 -22.96 -15.08 -1.27
N GLU A 28 -22.71 -14.04 -2.07
CA GLU A 28 -21.80 -14.08 -3.23
C GLU A 28 -20.38 -13.54 -2.95
N THR A 29 -20.09 -13.09 -1.73
CA THR A 29 -18.86 -12.35 -1.39
C THR A 29 -17.57 -13.10 -1.75
N ARG A 30 -17.50 -14.42 -1.49
CA ARG A 30 -16.29 -15.22 -1.78
C ARG A 30 -16.04 -15.40 -3.27
N GLN A 31 -17.08 -15.67 -4.06
CA GLN A 31 -16.92 -15.80 -5.52
C GLN A 31 -16.55 -14.47 -6.16
N SER A 32 -17.12 -13.38 -5.65
CA SER A 32 -16.79 -12.02 -6.03
C SER A 32 -15.34 -11.64 -5.72
N GLN A 33 -14.79 -12.08 -4.58
CA GLN A 33 -13.37 -11.94 -4.25
C GLN A 33 -12.47 -12.74 -5.21
N VAL A 34 -12.78 -14.01 -5.46
CA VAL A 34 -11.99 -14.85 -6.39
C VAL A 34 -11.97 -14.28 -7.81
N ARG A 35 -13.12 -13.76 -8.29
CA ARG A 35 -13.17 -13.07 -9.58
C ARG A 35 -12.31 -11.81 -9.58
N MET A 36 -12.35 -11.04 -8.50
CA MET A 36 -11.55 -9.82 -8.38
C MET A 36 -10.05 -10.12 -8.38
N GLU A 37 -9.64 -11.17 -7.67
CA GLU A 37 -8.25 -11.62 -7.64
C GLU A 37 -7.78 -12.07 -9.03
N HIS A 38 -8.59 -12.83 -9.78
CA HIS A 38 -8.24 -13.19 -11.14
C HIS A 38 -8.07 -11.99 -12.07
N VAL A 39 -8.94 -10.97 -11.96
CA VAL A 39 -8.81 -9.74 -12.74
C VAL A 39 -7.55 -8.97 -12.33
N TRP A 40 -7.26 -8.89 -11.03
CA TRP A 40 -6.05 -8.26 -10.53
C TRP A 40 -4.78 -8.96 -11.04
N GLN A 41 -4.72 -10.29 -10.98
CA GLN A 41 -3.58 -11.08 -11.48
C GLN A 41 -3.32 -10.88 -12.98
N ALA A 42 -4.36 -10.66 -13.79
CA ALA A 42 -4.21 -10.35 -15.21
C ALA A 42 -3.69 -8.94 -15.47
N LEU A 43 -4.03 -7.97 -14.60
CA LEU A 43 -3.67 -6.56 -14.77
C LEU A 43 -2.35 -6.17 -14.10
N ARG A 44 -1.92 -6.87 -13.04
CA ARG A 44 -0.77 -6.47 -12.21
C ARG A 44 0.54 -6.31 -13.00
N THR A 45 0.72 -7.06 -14.09
CA THR A 45 1.91 -6.95 -14.96
C THR A 45 2.02 -5.60 -15.67
N TYR A 46 0.91 -4.88 -15.83
CA TYR A 46 0.87 -3.57 -16.47
C TYR A 46 0.91 -2.40 -15.47
N ALA A 47 0.89 -2.70 -14.17
CA ALA A 47 0.92 -1.72 -13.11
C ALA A 47 2.24 -1.82 -12.34
N ASP A 48 2.68 -0.70 -11.77
CA ASP A 48 3.88 -0.62 -10.94
C ASP A 48 3.57 0.25 -9.74
N GLY A 49 3.60 -0.37 -8.55
CA GLY A 49 3.27 0.26 -7.28
C GLY A 49 1.83 0.10 -6.82
N ALA A 50 1.57 0.60 -5.61
CA ALA A 50 0.25 0.65 -5.01
C ALA A 50 -0.05 2.04 -4.45
N TYR A 51 -1.35 2.37 -4.34
CA TYR A 51 -1.79 3.57 -3.66
C TYR A 51 -2.29 3.21 -2.27
N ALA A 52 -1.60 3.70 -1.23
CA ALA A 52 -1.86 3.30 0.16
C ALA A 52 -3.35 3.41 0.57
N ASN A 53 -4.06 4.43 0.08
CA ASN A 53 -5.48 4.65 0.40
C ASN A 53 -6.44 3.62 -0.22
N TYR A 54 -6.00 2.85 -1.23
CA TYR A 54 -6.82 1.83 -1.91
C TYR A 54 -6.31 0.40 -1.68
N LEU A 55 -5.34 0.21 -0.79
CA LEU A 55 -4.99 -1.12 -0.31
C LEU A 55 -6.10 -1.58 0.62
N ALA A 56 -7.05 -2.37 0.08
CA ALA A 56 -7.96 -3.13 0.91
C ALA A 56 -7.10 -3.99 1.85
N ASN A 57 -7.34 -3.83 3.17
CA ASN A 57 -6.81 -4.45 4.41
C ASN A 57 -5.91 -5.70 4.40
N GLU A 58 -5.56 -6.30 3.27
CA GLU A 58 -5.15 -7.70 3.22
C GLU A 58 -3.66 -7.92 3.41
N GLU A 59 -2.73 -7.00 3.14
CA GLU A 59 -1.32 -7.39 3.22
C GLU A 59 -0.40 -6.27 3.71
N VAL A 60 0.19 -6.50 4.89
CA VAL A 60 1.34 -5.75 5.44
C VAL A 60 2.48 -5.74 4.42
N GLU A 61 2.59 -6.80 3.62
CA GLU A 61 3.55 -6.98 2.54
C GLU A 61 3.43 -5.92 1.44
N ARG A 62 2.22 -5.39 1.20
CA ARG A 62 1.97 -4.39 0.15
C ARG A 62 2.34 -2.97 0.54
N VAL A 63 2.74 -2.72 1.79
CA VAL A 63 3.31 -1.42 2.19
C VAL A 63 4.54 -1.07 1.36
N HIS A 64 5.33 -2.07 0.95
CA HIS A 64 6.51 -1.89 0.12
C HIS A 64 6.18 -1.64 -1.35
N GLU A 65 4.99 -2.04 -1.82
CA GLU A 65 4.46 -1.63 -3.12
C GLU A 65 3.99 -0.18 -3.10
N ALA A 66 3.51 0.33 -1.96
CA ALA A 66 3.10 1.73 -1.82
C ALA A 66 4.29 2.67 -1.58
N TYR A 67 5.31 2.19 -0.86
CA TYR A 67 6.50 2.94 -0.52
C TYR A 67 7.75 2.17 -0.98
N PRO A 68 8.37 2.57 -2.10
CA PRO A 68 9.64 2.00 -2.55
C PRO A 68 10.73 2.10 -1.47
N PRO A 69 11.79 1.28 -1.55
CA PRO A 69 12.76 1.10 -0.46
C PRO A 69 13.33 2.39 0.14
N THR A 70 13.64 3.38 -0.69
CA THR A 70 14.17 4.69 -0.25
C THR A 70 13.15 5.50 0.53
N THR A 71 11.89 5.53 0.05
CA THR A 71 10.79 6.23 0.73
C THR A 71 10.42 5.52 2.03
N TYR A 72 10.34 4.18 2.00
CA TYR A 72 10.06 3.37 3.18
C TYR A 72 11.10 3.59 4.28
N ALA A 73 12.39 3.54 3.95
CA ALA A 73 13.47 3.76 4.91
C ALA A 73 13.40 5.15 5.56
N ARG A 74 13.13 6.20 4.78
CA ARG A 74 12.96 7.56 5.30
C ARG A 74 11.78 7.66 6.26
N LEU A 75 10.64 7.08 5.89
CA LEU A 75 9.43 7.08 6.73
C LEU A 75 9.59 6.23 7.99
N ALA A 76 10.28 5.08 7.92
CA ALA A 76 10.58 4.26 9.08
C ALA A 76 11.51 4.97 10.08
N ALA A 77 12.50 5.72 9.59
CA ALA A 77 13.36 6.57 10.42
C ALA A 77 12.57 7.71 11.09
N LEU A 78 11.64 8.32 10.34
CA LEU A 78 10.74 9.36 10.87
C LEU A 78 9.81 8.79 11.94
N LYS A 79 9.20 7.63 11.68
CA LYS A 79 8.31 6.97 12.63
C LYS A 79 9.04 6.55 13.90
N ARG A 80 10.31 6.12 13.82
CA ARG A 80 11.13 5.92 15.02
C ARG A 80 11.25 7.18 15.89
N HIS A 81 11.34 8.37 15.28
CA HIS A 81 11.46 9.62 16.04
C HIS A 81 10.14 10.02 16.71
N TYR A 82 9.00 9.87 16.02
CA TYR A 82 7.71 10.38 16.49
C TYR A 82 6.77 9.32 17.10
N ASP A 83 6.89 8.06 16.72
CA ASP A 83 6.09 6.92 17.18
C ASP A 83 6.97 5.66 17.35
N PRO A 84 7.97 5.67 18.26
CA PRO A 84 8.91 4.56 18.43
C PRO A 84 8.24 3.26 18.88
N THR A 85 7.10 3.35 19.58
CA THR A 85 6.34 2.20 20.07
C THR A 85 5.34 1.67 19.04
N ASN A 86 5.27 2.27 17.85
CA ASN A 86 4.30 1.94 16.81
C ASN A 86 2.84 1.98 17.32
N MET A 87 2.50 2.95 18.16
CA MET A 87 1.17 3.14 18.73
C MET A 87 0.12 3.36 17.62
N PHE A 88 0.51 4.06 16.54
CA PHE A 88 -0.38 4.31 15.40
C PHE A 88 -0.15 3.28 14.29
N HIS A 89 -0.74 2.09 14.47
CA HIS A 89 -0.55 0.95 13.56
C HIS A 89 -1.82 0.49 12.82
N LEU A 90 -2.99 1.09 13.09
CA LEU A 90 -4.24 0.82 12.38
C LEU A 90 -4.34 1.63 11.08
N ASN A 91 -3.36 1.47 10.21
CA ASN A 91 -3.23 2.12 8.91
C ASN A 91 -2.37 1.24 7.97
N THR A 92 -2.02 1.73 6.78
CA THR A 92 -0.96 1.14 5.95
C THR A 92 0.39 1.28 6.66
N ASN A 93 0.63 0.38 7.61
CA ASN A 93 1.59 0.60 8.68
C ASN A 93 3.03 0.42 8.20
N ILE A 94 3.83 1.45 8.42
CA ILE A 94 5.29 1.37 8.34
C ILE A 94 5.81 1.04 9.74
N VAL A 95 6.66 0.02 9.84
CA VAL A 95 7.29 -0.33 11.12
C VAL A 95 8.43 0.65 11.42
N PRO A 96 8.55 1.20 12.65
CA PRO A 96 9.67 2.05 13.02
C PRO A 96 11.01 1.34 12.77
N ALA A 97 12.00 2.07 12.27
CA ALA A 97 13.33 1.51 12.08
C ALA A 97 13.89 1.01 13.42
N THR A 98 14.51 -0.17 13.43
CA THR A 98 15.26 -0.66 14.60
C THR A 98 16.44 0.27 14.90
N MET A 99 16.88 0.32 16.15
CA MET A 99 18.19 0.88 16.45
C MET A 99 19.23 -0.07 15.85
N GLU A 100 19.90 0.32 14.76
CA GLU A 100 21.21 -0.27 14.48
C GLU A 100 22.13 0.17 15.62
N GLN A 101 22.72 -0.81 16.32
CA GLN A 101 23.81 -0.57 17.27
C GLN A 101 25.11 -0.35 16.51
#